data_AF-A0A6B3DUM5-F1
#
_entry.id   AF-A0A6B3DUM5-F1
#
_cell.length_a   1.000
_cell.length_b   1.000
_cell.length_c   1.000
_cell.angle_alpha   90.00
_cell.angle_beta   90.00
_cell.angle_gamma   90.00
#
_symmetry.space_group_name_H-M   'P 1'
#
loop_
_entity.id
_entity.type
_entity.pdbx_description
1 polymer ?
#
loop_
_entity_poly.entity_id
_entity_poly.type
_entity_poly.pdbx_seq_one_letter_code
_entity_poly.pdbx_strand_id
1 'polypeptide(L)'
;PATTGDRSRRRPLAFAAAVATAAAAIGAASLAAAPTTAAAGGIPLKGYELTWGIKETYRSYVTGPYAKGTFTTADGASQAAGNGAFTFTDGQGAYDSTSHTVHLAFKGTLTAESGAHHFKRVLSDFQYDSATGVLTADLTADGGETRQDVPFAKVAAPTGADMSGLATTLTAEAGAFLGSDTYAGAAGDPLSVVQTKASSSPSPSTGTSQPPTSQPPTSQPPTSPSASTSASPSASASTGGSPSPSASATGGASPSPSATATGSAAPAPAQGDIADGRLTWGLKESFRAYVVGPIAKGAITTSGGASQAAGNGAFTFTDATGAYDTEAGTLTAAVKGSVNFKGHKGEGENGGYGLDLTLTHLKAALSGGSGTLTADVTSLGVTTKAVVLADLKAPSGDLTAKDDVITLDKVAATLTEAGAKAFSGFYAKGTALDPVSLSVALADGADLPSGDRTSGTGGTGSAGGSGSAGASDGTGSDAGGAGSTT
;
A
#
# COMPACT_ATOMS: atom_id res chain seq x y z
N PRO A 1 -2.59 -76.92 17.62
CA PRO A 1 -1.49 -77.41 18.49
C PRO A 1 -0.17 -76.67 18.19
N ALA A 2 0.34 -75.99 19.22
CA ALA A 2 1.71 -75.52 19.40
C ALA A 2 2.28 -74.45 18.43
N THR A 3 2.11 -73.19 18.85
CA THR A 3 3.16 -72.17 19.08
C THR A 3 4.58 -72.44 18.57
N THR A 4 5.16 -71.43 17.89
CA THR A 4 6.46 -70.73 18.13
C THR A 4 6.69 -69.86 16.87
N GLY A 5 6.83 -68.54 16.85
CA GLY A 5 7.46 -67.60 17.76
C GLY A 5 8.49 -66.81 16.95
N ASP A 6 8.07 -65.88 16.08
CA ASP A 6 8.99 -64.99 15.36
C ASP A 6 9.00 -63.61 16.04
N ARG A 7 9.90 -63.48 17.02
CA ARG A 7 10.30 -62.20 17.60
C ARG A 7 11.48 -61.68 16.79
N SER A 8 11.21 -60.81 15.82
CA SER A 8 12.22 -59.96 15.20
C SER A 8 12.92 -59.14 16.28
N ARG A 9 14.22 -59.41 16.42
CA ARG A 9 15.10 -58.87 17.46
C ARG A 9 15.15 -57.33 17.39
N ARG A 10 14.72 -56.70 18.48
CA ARG A 10 15.16 -55.35 18.87
C ARG A 10 16.66 -55.42 19.17
N ARG A 11 17.47 -54.62 18.49
CA ARG A 11 18.82 -54.25 18.95
C ARG A 11 18.72 -52.88 19.64
N PRO A 12 19.03 -52.76 20.94
CA PRO A 12 19.16 -51.47 21.61
C PRO A 12 20.53 -50.88 21.30
N LEU A 13 20.57 -49.67 20.74
CA LEU A 13 21.77 -48.83 20.77
C LEU A 13 21.77 -48.13 22.12
N ALA A 14 22.53 -48.70 23.06
CA ALA A 14 22.81 -48.10 24.36
C ALA A 14 23.90 -47.03 24.22
N PHE A 15 23.69 -45.96 24.98
CA PHE A 15 24.58 -44.83 25.24
C PHE A 15 26.01 -45.24 25.62
N ALA A 16 26.99 -44.51 25.09
CA ALA A 16 28.29 -44.33 25.73
C ALA A 16 28.48 -42.83 26.00
N ALA A 17 28.15 -42.44 27.24
CA ALA A 17 28.52 -41.16 27.81
C ALA A 17 29.99 -41.23 28.24
N ALA A 18 30.86 -40.41 27.65
CA ALA A 18 32.21 -40.21 28.14
C ALA A 18 32.19 -39.04 29.14
N VAL A 19 32.18 -39.39 30.43
CA VAL A 19 32.45 -38.49 31.54
C VAL A 19 33.96 -38.28 31.60
N ALA A 20 34.43 -37.07 31.30
CA ALA A 20 35.78 -36.63 31.61
C ALA A 20 35.71 -35.67 32.81
N THR A 21 35.90 -36.22 34.00
CA THR A 21 36.23 -35.48 35.22
C THR A 21 37.67 -35.02 35.11
N ALA A 22 37.92 -33.71 35.01
CA ALA A 22 39.24 -33.13 35.17
C ALA A 22 39.23 -32.16 36.36
N ALA A 23 40.09 -32.47 37.33
CA ALA A 23 40.22 -31.83 38.61
C ALA A 23 40.75 -30.38 38.50
N ALA A 24 40.23 -29.51 39.36
CA ALA A 24 40.80 -28.20 39.62
C ALA A 24 42.15 -28.34 40.35
N ALA A 25 43.21 -27.83 39.73
CA ALA A 25 44.48 -27.56 40.40
C ALA A 25 44.75 -26.04 40.31
N ILE A 26 44.74 -25.39 41.46
CA ILE A 26 45.15 -23.99 41.64
C ILE A 26 46.68 -23.96 41.53
N GLY A 27 47.20 -23.26 40.53
CA GLY A 27 48.63 -23.04 40.34
C GLY A 27 48.88 -21.71 39.66
N ALA A 28 49.33 -20.72 40.44
CA ALA A 28 49.82 -19.45 39.93
C ALA A 28 51.13 -19.66 39.16
N ALA A 29 51.15 -19.31 37.87
CA ALA A 29 52.37 -19.21 37.08
C ALA A 29 52.27 -18.03 36.11
N SER A 30 53.31 -17.21 36.15
CA SER A 30 53.54 -15.95 35.46
C SER A 30 53.35 -15.98 33.94
N LEU A 31 52.73 -14.92 33.42
CA LEU A 31 52.65 -14.55 32.00
C LEU A 31 54.04 -14.60 31.33
N ALA A 32 54.25 -15.59 30.45
CA ALA A 32 55.19 -15.46 29.35
C ALA A 32 54.35 -15.22 28.09
N ALA A 33 54.36 -13.98 27.61
CA ALA A 33 53.71 -13.59 26.37
C ALA A 33 54.33 -14.36 25.21
N ALA A 34 53.52 -15.21 24.55
CA ALA A 34 53.82 -15.63 23.20
C ALA A 34 53.82 -14.37 22.31
N PRO A 35 54.74 -14.24 21.33
CA PRO A 35 54.71 -13.11 20.42
C PRO A 35 53.42 -13.21 19.60
N THR A 36 52.47 -12.33 19.91
CA THR A 36 51.34 -12.04 19.06
C THR A 36 51.92 -11.67 17.70
N THR A 37 51.69 -12.49 16.69
CA THR A 37 51.81 -12.03 15.30
C THR A 37 50.88 -10.84 15.16
N ALA A 38 51.46 -9.64 15.16
CA ALA A 38 50.76 -8.39 14.93
C ALA A 38 49.99 -8.52 13.62
N ALA A 39 48.67 -8.48 13.70
CA ALA A 39 47.82 -8.37 12.52
C ALA A 39 48.22 -7.12 11.75
N ALA A 40 48.34 -7.26 10.43
CA ALA A 40 48.75 -6.20 9.53
C ALA A 40 47.87 -4.93 9.67
N GLY A 41 48.50 -3.79 9.92
CA GLY A 41 48.37 -2.60 9.08
C GLY A 41 47.18 -1.63 9.21
N GLY A 42 46.18 -1.86 10.08
CA GLY A 42 45.04 -0.95 10.21
C GLY A 42 45.24 0.19 11.22
N ILE A 43 44.96 1.44 10.85
CA ILE A 43 44.85 2.57 11.80
C ILE A 43 43.55 2.40 12.59
N PRO A 44 43.57 2.27 13.92
CA PRO A 44 42.35 2.05 14.70
C PRO A 44 41.42 3.26 14.66
N LEU A 45 40.14 3.01 14.42
CA LEU A 45 39.06 3.99 14.37
C LEU A 45 38.14 3.83 15.59
N LYS A 46 37.74 4.94 16.21
CA LYS A 46 36.78 4.99 17.32
C LYS A 46 35.94 6.26 17.27
N GLY A 47 34.77 6.20 17.92
CA GLY A 47 33.87 7.33 18.05
C GLY A 47 33.19 7.67 16.74
N TYR A 48 32.73 6.66 16.01
CA TYR A 48 31.94 6.88 14.80
C TYR A 48 30.44 6.67 15.08
N GLU A 49 29.61 7.33 14.31
CA GLU A 49 28.16 7.10 14.26
C GLU A 49 27.75 6.77 12.84
N LEU A 50 26.82 5.83 12.71
CA LEU A 50 26.14 5.49 11.46
C LEU A 50 24.71 6.00 11.54
N THR A 51 24.30 6.83 10.59
CA THR A 51 22.92 7.26 10.44
C THR A 51 22.33 6.67 9.16
N TRP A 52 21.24 5.92 9.30
CA TRP A 52 20.58 5.25 8.17
C TRP A 52 19.11 4.94 8.45
N GLY A 53 18.26 5.10 7.45
CA GLY A 53 16.81 4.93 7.60
C GLY A 53 16.26 3.56 7.17
N ILE A 54 17.08 2.65 6.64
CA ILE A 54 16.64 1.49 5.85
C ILE A 54 15.95 1.95 4.55
N LYS A 55 14.67 2.35 4.65
CA LYS A 55 13.85 2.89 3.57
C LYS A 55 12.65 3.63 4.17
N GLU A 56 12.42 4.88 3.77
CA GLU A 56 11.33 5.70 4.28
C GLU A 56 9.96 5.04 4.14
N THR A 57 9.67 4.45 2.97
CA THR A 57 8.37 3.79 2.75
C THR A 57 8.20 2.52 3.59
N TYR A 58 9.29 1.83 3.95
CA TYR A 58 9.22 0.72 4.92
C TYR A 58 8.91 1.26 6.31
N ARG A 59 9.60 2.32 6.76
CA ARG A 59 9.29 2.92 8.06
C ARG A 59 7.86 3.43 8.15
N SER A 60 7.39 4.09 7.10
CA SER A 60 6.00 4.58 7.00
C SER A 60 4.97 3.46 6.94
N TYR A 61 5.31 2.31 6.36
CA TYR A 61 4.48 1.11 6.42
C TYR A 61 4.37 0.59 7.87
N VAL A 62 5.52 0.36 8.53
CA VAL A 62 5.58 -0.18 9.90
C VAL A 62 4.78 0.69 10.88
N THR A 63 5.01 1.99 10.92
CA THR A 63 4.30 2.89 11.85
C THR A 63 2.96 3.40 11.31
N GLY A 64 2.63 3.04 10.07
CA GLY A 64 1.44 3.50 9.38
C GLY A 64 0.17 2.92 9.99
N PRO A 65 -1.01 3.45 9.59
CA PRO A 65 -2.29 2.98 10.10
C PRO A 65 -2.61 1.52 9.73
N TYR A 66 -1.85 0.92 8.80
CA TYR A 66 -2.00 -0.47 8.35
C TYR A 66 -1.25 -1.41 9.30
N ALA A 67 0.09 -1.35 9.31
CA ALA A 67 0.86 -2.21 10.18
C ALA A 67 0.68 -1.87 11.66
N LYS A 68 0.36 -0.61 12.01
CA LYS A 68 0.20 -0.16 13.42
C LYS A 68 1.34 -0.64 14.31
N GLY A 69 2.51 -0.79 13.71
CA GLY A 69 3.71 -1.26 14.34
C GLY A 69 4.50 -0.12 14.93
N THR A 70 5.59 -0.48 15.57
CA THR A 70 6.50 0.46 16.21
C THR A 70 7.94 0.11 15.86
N PHE A 71 8.79 1.13 15.91
CA PHE A 71 10.22 0.93 16.03
C PHE A 71 10.61 1.15 17.47
N THR A 72 11.39 0.24 18.02
CA THR A 72 12.04 0.40 19.32
C THR A 72 13.54 0.24 19.14
N THR A 73 14.30 1.20 19.68
CA THR A 73 15.76 1.21 19.62
C THR A 73 16.35 0.95 21.00
N ALA A 74 17.45 0.20 21.05
CA ALA A 74 18.18 -0.10 22.27
C ALA A 74 19.70 -0.14 22.01
N ASP A 75 20.49 -0.32 23.07
CA ASP A 75 21.92 -0.66 23.00
C ASP A 75 22.79 0.27 22.17
N GLY A 76 22.49 1.57 22.14
CA GLY A 76 23.24 2.55 21.35
C GLY A 76 22.60 2.92 20.01
N ALA A 77 21.38 2.43 19.74
CA ALA A 77 20.53 2.94 18.67
C ALA A 77 19.56 4.02 19.18
N SER A 78 19.27 5.00 18.33
CA SER A 78 18.21 6.00 18.53
C SER A 78 17.49 6.28 17.21
N GLN A 79 16.27 6.82 17.26
CA GLN A 79 15.51 7.22 16.07
C GLN A 79 15.23 8.72 16.08
N ALA A 80 15.46 9.38 14.93
CA ALA A 80 15.08 10.77 14.75
C ALA A 80 13.55 10.96 14.80
N ALA A 81 13.11 12.14 15.25
CA ALA A 81 11.70 12.49 15.38
C ALA A 81 10.93 12.35 14.05
N GLY A 82 9.61 12.15 14.14
CA GLY A 82 8.75 12.07 12.96
C GLY A 82 8.99 10.82 12.10
N ASN A 83 9.32 9.69 12.73
CA ASN A 83 9.67 8.44 12.04
C ASN A 83 10.91 8.59 11.13
N GLY A 84 11.88 9.38 11.58
CA GLY A 84 13.11 9.67 10.85
C GLY A 84 14.10 8.50 10.84
N ALA A 85 15.30 8.76 10.32
CA ALA A 85 16.39 7.79 10.25
C ALA A 85 16.88 7.36 11.65
N PHE A 86 17.56 6.22 11.70
CA PHE A 86 18.15 5.68 12.92
C PHE A 86 19.63 6.08 13.01
N THR A 87 20.12 6.32 14.23
CA THR A 87 21.53 6.56 14.52
C THR A 87 22.06 5.46 15.41
N PHE A 88 23.16 4.84 15.00
CA PHE A 88 23.89 3.77 15.67
C PHE A 88 25.24 4.30 16.13
N THR A 89 25.55 4.13 17.40
CA THR A 89 26.67 4.81 18.09
C THR A 89 27.83 3.86 18.39
N ASP A 90 28.87 4.38 19.05
CA ASP A 90 30.06 3.62 19.47
C ASP A 90 30.75 2.87 18.31
N GLY A 91 30.73 3.46 17.12
CA GLY A 91 31.37 2.93 15.92
C GLY A 91 32.89 2.79 16.11
N GLN A 92 33.39 1.58 15.88
CA GLN A 92 34.80 1.22 16.07
C GLN A 92 35.28 0.27 14.98
N GLY A 93 36.57 0.31 14.68
CA GLY A 93 37.16 -0.60 13.71
C GLY A 93 38.53 -0.14 13.25
N ALA A 94 38.82 -0.27 11.95
CA ALA A 94 40.12 0.05 11.40
C ALA A 94 40.02 0.70 10.01
N TYR A 95 40.99 1.55 9.72
CA TYR A 95 41.26 2.10 8.39
C TYR A 95 42.51 1.45 7.82
N ASP A 96 42.40 0.87 6.64
CA ASP A 96 43.53 0.37 5.87
C ASP A 96 44.11 1.49 5.01
N SER A 97 45.37 1.85 5.24
CA SER A 97 46.05 2.94 4.54
C SER A 97 46.54 2.57 3.14
N THR A 98 46.55 1.28 2.79
CA THR A 98 46.96 0.77 1.47
C THR A 98 45.78 0.75 0.51
N SER A 99 44.64 0.20 0.94
CA SER A 99 43.42 0.16 0.13
C SER A 99 42.54 1.40 0.30
N HIS A 100 42.86 2.28 1.26
CA HIS A 100 42.05 3.45 1.62
C HIS A 100 40.62 3.07 2.02
N THR A 101 40.45 1.98 2.74
CA THR A 101 39.14 1.43 3.12
C THR A 101 38.94 1.43 4.63
N VAL A 102 37.69 1.54 5.05
CA VAL A 102 37.27 1.45 6.45
C VAL A 102 36.43 0.20 6.67
N HIS A 103 36.62 -0.43 7.82
CA HIS A 103 35.72 -1.45 8.35
C HIS A 103 35.30 -0.99 9.75
N LEU A 104 34.00 -0.76 9.96
CA LEU A 104 33.45 -0.23 11.20
C LEU A 104 32.27 -1.09 11.68
N ALA A 105 32.29 -1.47 12.96
CA ALA A 105 31.18 -2.08 13.66
C ALA A 105 30.53 -1.05 14.59
N PHE A 106 29.20 -1.02 14.65
CA PHE A 106 28.42 -0.06 15.43
C PHE A 106 27.55 -0.77 16.45
N LYS A 107 27.38 -0.14 17.62
CA LYS A 107 26.39 -0.59 18.59
C LYS A 107 25.00 -0.12 18.19
N GLY A 108 24.01 -0.93 18.56
CA GLY A 108 22.61 -0.56 18.50
C GLY A 108 21.75 -1.71 18.04
N THR A 109 20.57 -1.78 18.65
CA THR A 109 19.54 -2.76 18.32
C THR A 109 18.33 -2.00 17.81
N LEU A 110 17.83 -2.38 16.64
CA LEU A 110 16.60 -1.88 16.05
C LEU A 110 15.58 -3.00 15.98
N THR A 111 14.43 -2.83 16.63
CA THR A 111 13.29 -3.74 16.49
C THR A 111 12.15 -3.03 15.78
N ALA A 112 11.69 -3.58 14.67
CA ALA A 112 10.43 -3.24 14.03
C ALA A 112 9.40 -4.31 14.36
N GLU A 113 8.29 -3.96 14.98
CA GLU A 113 7.29 -4.94 15.41
C GLU A 113 5.88 -4.46 15.08
N SER A 114 5.04 -5.37 14.59
CA SER A 114 3.63 -5.15 14.38
C SER A 114 2.85 -6.34 14.91
N GLY A 115 2.01 -6.09 15.92
CA GLY A 115 1.02 -7.07 16.35
C GLY A 115 -0.06 -7.31 15.30
N ALA A 116 -0.41 -6.29 14.51
CA ALA A 116 -1.47 -6.38 13.50
C ALA A 116 -1.07 -7.20 12.26
N HIS A 117 0.22 -7.19 11.89
CA HIS A 117 0.77 -7.94 10.75
C HIS A 117 1.68 -9.09 11.19
N HIS A 118 1.63 -9.45 12.47
CA HIS A 118 2.32 -10.60 13.06
C HIS A 118 3.80 -10.71 12.70
N PHE A 119 4.52 -9.58 12.65
CA PHE A 119 5.95 -9.59 12.40
C PHE A 119 6.73 -8.90 13.52
N LYS A 120 7.91 -9.43 13.77
CA LYS A 120 8.98 -8.81 14.56
C LYS A 120 10.29 -8.96 13.81
N ARG A 121 10.98 -7.85 13.58
CA ARG A 121 12.25 -7.79 12.85
C ARG A 121 13.27 -7.10 13.74
N VAL A 122 14.26 -7.85 14.20
CA VAL A 122 15.35 -7.32 15.01
C VAL A 122 16.61 -7.28 14.15
N LEU A 123 17.23 -6.10 14.10
CA LEU A 123 18.52 -5.87 13.47
C LEU A 123 19.50 -5.40 14.56
N SER A 124 20.69 -5.97 14.58
CA SER A 124 21.78 -5.60 15.50
C SER A 124 23.14 -5.76 14.81
N ASP A 125 24.20 -5.38 15.51
CA ASP A 125 25.59 -5.54 15.04
C ASP A 125 25.81 -5.03 13.61
N PHE A 126 25.49 -3.75 13.40
CA PHE A 126 25.67 -3.14 12.08
C PHE A 126 27.17 -3.01 11.78
N GLN A 127 27.59 -3.55 10.65
CA GLN A 127 28.98 -3.44 10.19
C GLN A 127 29.04 -2.90 8.77
N TYR A 128 29.84 -1.86 8.57
CA TYR A 128 30.06 -1.24 7.27
C TYR A 128 31.49 -1.46 6.81
N ASP A 129 31.62 -2.07 5.63
CA ASP A 129 32.89 -2.27 4.94
C ASP A 129 32.90 -1.47 3.64
N SER A 130 33.77 -0.46 3.58
CA SER A 130 33.89 0.39 2.38
C SER A 130 34.68 -0.26 1.25
N ALA A 131 35.41 -1.36 1.50
CA ALA A 131 36.11 -2.11 0.46
C ALA A 131 35.12 -2.88 -0.41
N THR A 132 34.15 -3.53 0.23
CA THR A 132 33.07 -4.26 -0.44
C THR A 132 31.87 -3.37 -0.76
N GLY A 133 31.73 -2.23 -0.08
CA GLY A 133 30.58 -1.34 -0.19
C GLY A 133 29.31 -1.99 0.34
N VAL A 134 29.41 -2.75 1.43
CA VAL A 134 28.29 -3.50 2.01
C VAL A 134 28.10 -3.11 3.47
N LEU A 135 26.84 -2.88 3.82
CA LEU A 135 26.35 -2.83 5.20
C LEU A 135 25.76 -4.20 5.55
N THR A 136 26.32 -4.86 6.54
CA THR A 136 25.78 -6.10 7.13
C THR A 136 25.12 -5.81 8.49
N ALA A 137 24.27 -6.73 8.91
CA ALA A 137 23.69 -6.75 10.25
C ALA A 137 23.32 -8.18 10.67
N ASP A 138 23.27 -8.41 11.97
CA ASP A 138 22.64 -9.59 12.56
C ASP A 138 21.12 -9.46 12.46
N LEU A 139 20.46 -10.48 11.91
CA LEU A 139 19.03 -10.43 11.61
C LEU A 139 18.26 -11.53 12.34
N THR A 140 17.27 -11.14 13.13
CA THR A 140 16.33 -12.07 13.78
C THR A 140 14.90 -11.77 13.36
N ALA A 141 14.23 -12.75 12.77
CA ALA A 141 12.82 -12.65 12.36
C ALA A 141 11.93 -13.44 13.32
N ASP A 142 10.88 -12.81 13.83
CA ASP A 142 9.79 -13.43 14.59
C ASP A 142 10.24 -14.25 15.82
N GLY A 143 11.34 -13.83 16.45
CA GLY A 143 11.92 -14.53 17.59
C GLY A 143 12.61 -15.86 17.24
N GLY A 144 12.86 -16.10 15.96
CA GLY A 144 13.62 -17.23 15.45
C GLY A 144 15.13 -17.11 15.68
N GLU A 145 15.91 -17.88 14.92
CA GLU A 145 17.37 -17.84 15.00
C GLU A 145 17.93 -16.54 14.42
N THR A 146 18.96 -16.02 15.07
CA THR A 146 19.73 -14.88 14.56
C THR A 146 20.67 -15.37 13.47
N ARG A 147 20.58 -14.74 12.29
CA ARG A 147 21.53 -14.92 11.20
C ARG A 147 22.60 -13.83 11.30
N GLN A 148 23.85 -14.25 11.39
CA GLN A 148 24.98 -13.32 11.58
C GLN A 148 25.41 -12.68 10.27
N ASP A 149 25.87 -11.42 10.35
CA ASP A 149 26.60 -10.73 9.28
C ASP A 149 25.87 -10.73 7.92
N VAL A 150 24.55 -10.65 7.92
CA VAL A 150 23.77 -10.75 6.67
C VAL A 150 23.94 -9.46 5.85
N PRO A 151 24.34 -9.54 4.57
CA PRO A 151 24.37 -8.38 3.68
C PRO A 151 22.99 -7.74 3.59
N PHE A 152 22.86 -6.50 4.05
CA PHE A 152 21.57 -5.84 4.16
C PHE A 152 21.40 -4.68 3.17
N ALA A 153 22.48 -3.94 2.91
CA ALA A 153 22.49 -2.93 1.86
C ALA A 153 23.83 -2.86 1.14
N LYS A 154 23.80 -2.63 -0.16
CA LYS A 154 24.93 -2.10 -0.92
C LYS A 154 24.98 -0.59 -0.74
N VAL A 155 26.16 -0.05 -0.51
CA VAL A 155 26.41 1.37 -0.28
C VAL A 155 27.31 1.89 -1.39
N ALA A 156 26.92 3.00 -2.01
CA ALA A 156 27.72 3.65 -3.03
C ALA A 156 29.06 4.13 -2.45
N ALA A 157 30.12 4.04 -3.26
CA ALA A 157 31.42 4.58 -2.87
C ALA A 157 31.32 6.11 -2.62
N PRO A 158 32.00 6.63 -1.59
CA PRO A 158 32.01 8.07 -1.33
C PRO A 158 32.66 8.82 -2.49
N THR A 159 32.07 9.95 -2.89
CA THR A 159 32.59 10.83 -3.94
C THR A 159 33.53 11.92 -3.40
N GLY A 160 33.68 11.98 -2.07
CA GLY A 160 34.56 12.91 -1.36
C GLY A 160 35.12 12.29 -0.09
N ALA A 161 35.79 13.10 0.74
CA ALA A 161 36.37 12.62 2.01
C ALA A 161 35.31 12.25 3.05
N ASP A 162 34.09 12.80 2.91
CA ASP A 162 33.00 12.58 3.85
C ASP A 162 32.14 11.39 3.41
N MET A 163 31.96 10.41 4.30
CA MET A 163 31.05 9.28 4.09
C MET A 163 29.60 9.66 4.43
N SER A 164 29.12 10.80 3.90
CA SER A 164 27.78 11.32 4.19
C SER A 164 26.86 11.19 2.98
N GLY A 165 25.58 10.91 3.22
CA GLY A 165 24.57 10.88 2.17
C GLY A 165 24.76 9.79 1.12
N LEU A 166 25.48 8.70 1.43
CA LEU A 166 25.81 7.64 0.49
C LEU A 166 24.56 6.90 0.06
N ALA A 167 24.32 6.82 -1.25
CA ALA A 167 23.16 6.09 -1.78
C ALA A 167 23.23 4.61 -1.38
N THR A 168 22.09 4.04 -1.00
CA THR A 168 22.01 2.62 -0.65
C THR A 168 21.04 1.86 -1.55
N THR A 169 21.31 0.58 -1.75
CA THR A 169 20.42 -0.35 -2.45
C THR A 169 20.25 -1.59 -1.59
N LEU A 170 19.01 -1.90 -1.22
CA LEU A 170 18.70 -3.06 -0.38
C LEU A 170 19.01 -4.37 -1.12
N THR A 171 19.52 -5.35 -0.39
CA THR A 171 19.88 -6.67 -0.95
C THR A 171 18.65 -7.58 -1.08
N ALA A 172 18.82 -8.74 -1.71
CA ALA A 172 17.76 -9.75 -1.77
C ALA A 172 17.46 -10.31 -0.38
N GLU A 173 18.50 -10.50 0.44
CA GLU A 173 18.43 -10.96 1.82
C GLU A 173 17.67 -9.96 2.70
N ALA A 174 17.88 -8.66 2.48
CA ALA A 174 17.10 -7.61 3.12
C ALA A 174 15.63 -7.67 2.70
N GLY A 175 15.34 -7.87 1.42
CA GLY A 175 13.94 -7.97 0.97
C GLY A 175 13.20 -9.16 1.58
N ALA A 176 13.83 -10.33 1.57
CA ALA A 176 13.30 -11.51 2.25
C ALA A 176 13.08 -11.25 3.76
N PHE A 177 14.04 -10.61 4.43
CA PHE A 177 13.92 -10.26 5.84
C PHE A 177 12.80 -9.25 6.11
N LEU A 178 12.67 -8.20 5.30
CA LEU A 178 11.64 -7.17 5.44
C LEU A 178 10.24 -7.66 5.04
N GLY A 179 10.12 -8.89 4.51
CA GLY A 179 8.85 -9.55 4.22
C GLY A 179 8.32 -9.29 2.81
N SER A 180 9.13 -8.77 1.88
CA SER A 180 8.75 -8.61 0.47
C SER A 180 9.95 -8.55 -0.46
N ASP A 181 9.91 -9.34 -1.54
CA ASP A 181 10.92 -9.32 -2.61
C ASP A 181 10.96 -7.97 -3.33
N THR A 182 9.92 -7.13 -3.23
CA THR A 182 9.93 -5.78 -3.83
C THR A 182 10.97 -4.85 -3.22
N TYR A 183 11.50 -5.18 -2.05
CA TYR A 183 12.62 -4.44 -1.46
C TYR A 183 13.96 -4.86 -2.05
N ALA A 184 14.09 -6.04 -2.65
CA ALA A 184 15.33 -6.47 -3.28
C ALA A 184 15.69 -5.54 -4.45
N GLY A 185 16.88 -4.94 -4.39
CA GLY A 185 17.33 -3.97 -5.39
C GLY A 185 16.66 -2.60 -5.29
N ALA A 186 15.77 -2.38 -4.32
CA ALA A 186 15.16 -1.08 -4.11
C ALA A 186 16.16 -0.09 -3.53
N ALA A 187 16.06 1.18 -3.95
CA ALA A 187 16.79 2.27 -3.31
C ALA A 187 16.37 2.38 -1.84
N GLY A 188 17.36 2.31 -0.95
CA GLY A 188 17.20 2.59 0.48
C GLY A 188 17.44 4.06 0.79
N ASP A 189 17.28 4.41 2.06
CA ASP A 189 17.62 5.75 2.52
C ASP A 189 19.14 5.99 2.43
N PRO A 190 19.59 7.23 2.24
CA PRO A 190 21.01 7.53 2.23
C PRO A 190 21.65 7.21 3.59
N LEU A 191 22.86 6.68 3.55
CA LEU A 191 23.66 6.28 4.71
C LEU A 191 24.75 7.31 4.97
N SER A 192 24.96 7.67 6.24
CA SER A 192 26.05 8.55 6.65
C SER A 192 26.86 7.92 7.76
N VAL A 193 28.18 8.00 7.66
CA VAL A 193 29.14 7.62 8.70
C VAL A 193 29.98 8.84 9.05
N VAL A 194 29.92 9.26 10.31
CA VAL A 194 30.60 10.47 10.80
C VAL A 194 31.36 10.17 12.08
N GLN A 195 32.57 10.71 12.19
CA GLN A 195 33.30 10.66 13.45
C GLN A 195 32.75 11.72 14.41
N THR A 196 32.24 11.31 15.56
CA THR A 196 31.89 12.23 16.62
C THR A 196 33.17 12.77 17.24
N LYS A 197 33.32 14.09 17.21
CA LYS A 197 34.38 14.75 17.95
C LYS A 197 34.11 14.52 19.43
N ALA A 198 35.04 13.88 20.14
CA ALA A 198 34.91 13.62 21.56
C ALA A 198 34.51 14.91 22.30
N SER A 199 33.32 14.92 22.89
CA SER A 199 32.96 15.93 23.88
C SER A 199 33.87 15.72 25.08
N SER A 200 34.89 16.58 25.22
CA SER A 200 35.61 16.73 26.47
C SER A 200 34.62 17.22 27.52
N SER A 201 34.06 16.28 28.31
CA SER A 201 33.31 16.62 29.51
C SER A 201 34.22 17.41 30.46
N PRO A 202 33.83 18.59 30.97
CA PRO A 202 34.60 19.23 32.01
C PRO A 202 34.63 18.32 33.26
N SER A 203 35.82 18.15 33.81
CA SER A 203 36.08 17.44 35.07
C SER A 203 35.28 18.09 36.22
N PRO A 204 34.71 17.32 37.17
CA PRO A 204 33.99 17.88 38.30
C PRO A 204 34.99 18.50 39.28
N SER A 205 35.06 19.83 39.33
CA SER A 205 35.70 20.53 40.45
C SER A 205 34.79 20.47 41.67
N THR A 206 35.26 19.79 42.70
CA THR A 206 34.76 19.86 44.07
C THR A 206 34.76 21.32 44.54
N GLY A 207 33.57 21.89 44.76
CA GLY A 207 33.37 23.24 45.29
C GLY A 207 32.08 23.30 46.10
N THR A 208 32.23 23.64 47.37
CA THR A 208 31.28 23.61 48.48
C THR A 208 29.97 24.38 48.29
N SER A 209 28.93 23.83 48.93
CA SER A 209 27.55 24.31 49.09
C SER A 209 27.38 25.79 49.47
N GLN A 210 26.46 26.46 48.78
CA GLN A 210 25.59 27.49 49.37
C GLN A 210 24.24 27.51 48.61
N PRO A 211 23.08 27.49 49.29
CA PRO A 211 21.78 27.47 48.61
C PRO A 211 21.32 28.89 48.28
N PRO A 212 20.74 29.17 47.09
CA PRO A 212 20.00 30.40 46.88
C PRO A 212 18.54 30.22 47.34
N THR A 213 18.10 31.24 48.06
CA THR A 213 16.81 31.43 48.71
C THR A 213 15.64 31.55 47.73
N SER A 214 14.51 30.99 48.17
CA SER A 214 13.17 31.04 47.58
C SER A 214 12.61 32.46 47.46
N GLN A 215 11.94 32.76 46.33
CA GLN A 215 10.87 33.77 46.29
C GLN A 215 9.71 33.28 45.38
N PRO A 216 8.47 33.25 45.87
CA PRO A 216 7.27 32.93 45.08
C PRO A 216 6.58 34.21 44.56
N PRO A 217 5.85 34.18 43.43
CA PRO A 217 4.91 35.25 43.11
C PRO A 217 3.63 35.09 43.95
N THR A 218 3.30 36.16 44.65
CA THR A 218 2.16 36.33 45.56
C THR A 218 0.82 36.34 44.84
N SER A 219 -0.16 35.63 45.42
CA SER A 219 -1.59 35.79 45.17
C SER A 219 -2.20 36.75 46.21
N GLN A 220 -3.14 37.61 45.83
CA GLN A 220 -4.15 38.11 46.77
C GLN A 220 -5.49 38.44 46.06
N PRO A 221 -6.66 37.98 46.59
CA PRO A 221 -8.03 38.32 46.17
C PRO A 221 -8.71 39.30 47.18
N PRO A 222 -10.05 39.42 47.28
CA PRO A 222 -11.06 39.95 46.34
C PRO A 222 -11.87 41.13 46.95
N THR A 223 -12.65 41.88 46.16
CA THR A 223 -13.86 42.57 46.67
C THR A 223 -14.94 42.67 45.58
N SER A 224 -16.11 42.08 45.88
CA SER A 224 -17.42 42.38 45.29
C SER A 224 -18.05 43.56 46.07
N PRO A 225 -19.03 44.31 45.54
CA PRO A 225 -20.43 43.85 45.55
C PRO A 225 -21.27 44.18 44.30
N SER A 226 -22.38 43.42 44.14
CA SER A 226 -23.75 43.79 43.71
C SER A 226 -23.99 45.08 42.91
N ALA A 227 -24.92 45.19 41.96
CA ALA A 227 -26.03 44.37 41.48
C ALA A 227 -26.57 45.09 40.23
N SER A 228 -27.27 44.40 39.32
CA SER A 228 -28.62 44.80 38.87
C SER A 228 -29.13 43.90 37.75
N THR A 229 -30.34 43.43 38.03
CA THR A 229 -31.34 42.71 37.25
C THR A 229 -31.60 43.29 35.86
N SER A 230 -31.68 42.42 34.84
CA SER A 230 -32.33 42.72 33.56
C SER A 230 -33.69 42.03 33.51
N ALA A 231 -34.75 42.82 33.37
CA ALA A 231 -36.13 42.38 33.20
C ALA A 231 -36.61 42.63 31.76
N SER A 232 -37.37 41.65 31.26
CA SER A 232 -38.25 41.64 30.06
C SER A 232 -39.43 42.65 30.20
N PRO A 233 -40.46 42.79 29.29
CA PRO A 233 -40.74 42.21 27.96
C PRO A 233 -41.45 43.16 26.91
N SER A 234 -41.93 42.56 25.80
CA SER A 234 -43.13 42.91 24.97
C SER A 234 -42.94 43.93 23.82
N ALA A 235 -43.55 43.86 22.62
CA ALA A 235 -44.59 43.06 21.93
C ALA A 235 -44.34 43.26 20.39
N SER A 236 -44.93 42.61 19.38
CA SER A 236 -46.30 42.11 19.17
C SER A 236 -46.39 41.34 17.83
N ALA A 237 -47.19 40.26 17.82
CA ALA A 237 -48.18 39.76 16.83
C ALA A 237 -47.92 39.88 15.29
N SER A 238 -48.32 38.96 14.40
CA SER A 238 -49.45 38.01 14.46
C SER A 238 -49.39 36.94 13.35
N THR A 239 -49.74 35.69 13.70
CA THR A 239 -50.64 34.68 13.04
C THR A 239 -50.78 34.67 11.50
N GLY A 240 -50.75 33.56 10.76
CA GLY A 240 -51.07 32.15 11.04
C GLY A 240 -52.23 31.68 10.13
N GLY A 241 -52.13 30.48 9.52
CA GLY A 241 -53.32 29.76 9.01
C GLY A 241 -53.21 29.09 7.65
N SER A 242 -52.93 27.78 7.65
CA SER A 242 -53.47 26.82 6.66
C SER A 242 -54.87 26.39 7.14
N PRO A 243 -55.81 25.95 6.27
CA PRO A 243 -55.91 24.50 6.04
C PRO A 243 -56.39 24.07 4.63
N SER A 244 -56.17 22.79 4.34
CA SER A 244 -56.81 21.96 3.29
C SER A 244 -58.29 21.67 3.65
N PRO A 245 -59.17 21.37 2.66
CA PRO A 245 -59.55 19.96 2.45
C PRO A 245 -59.77 19.54 0.97
N SER A 246 -60.03 18.23 0.84
CA SER A 246 -60.09 17.36 -0.34
C SER A 246 -61.49 17.22 -0.98
N ALA A 247 -61.48 16.87 -2.28
CA ALA A 247 -62.34 15.89 -3.00
C ALA A 247 -63.41 16.36 -4.04
N SER A 248 -63.23 15.80 -5.27
CA SER A 248 -64.19 15.35 -6.32
C SER A 248 -65.16 16.35 -6.97
N ALA A 249 -65.52 16.31 -8.27
CA ALA A 249 -65.19 15.47 -9.43
C ALA A 249 -65.78 16.11 -10.73
N THR A 250 -65.36 15.56 -11.88
CA THR A 250 -66.06 15.44 -13.21
C THR A 250 -65.95 16.52 -14.29
N GLY A 251 -65.61 16.04 -15.51
CA GLY A 251 -65.72 16.69 -16.83
C GLY A 251 -64.35 17.06 -17.40
N GLY A 252 -63.74 16.39 -18.39
CA GLY A 252 -64.28 15.67 -19.52
C GLY A 252 -64.02 16.46 -20.80
N ALA A 253 -62.80 16.40 -21.35
CA ALA A 253 -62.52 16.76 -22.74
C ALA A 253 -61.19 16.13 -23.20
N SER A 254 -61.30 15.12 -24.06
CA SER A 254 -60.21 14.64 -24.91
C SER A 254 -60.08 15.58 -26.12
N PRO A 255 -58.85 15.83 -26.58
CA PRO A 255 -58.58 15.44 -27.96
C PRO A 255 -57.33 14.56 -28.08
N SER A 256 -57.45 13.59 -28.97
CA SER A 256 -56.39 12.77 -29.54
C SER A 256 -55.33 13.63 -30.24
N PRO A 257 -54.04 13.25 -30.19
CA PRO A 257 -53.14 13.47 -31.29
C PRO A 257 -52.86 12.14 -32.02
N SER A 258 -53.37 12.09 -33.23
CA SER A 258 -52.71 11.40 -34.33
C SER A 258 -51.45 12.19 -34.71
N ALA A 259 -50.27 11.58 -34.64
CA ALA A 259 -49.18 11.78 -35.61
C ALA A 259 -47.97 10.95 -35.20
N THR A 260 -47.69 9.91 -35.97
CA THR A 260 -46.39 9.26 -36.05
C THR A 260 -45.40 10.29 -36.58
N ALA A 261 -44.70 10.99 -35.69
CA ALA A 261 -43.59 11.85 -36.07
C ALA A 261 -42.39 10.95 -36.36
N THR A 262 -42.15 10.68 -37.65
CA THR A 262 -40.80 10.42 -38.14
C THR A 262 -40.00 11.70 -37.98
N GLY A 263 -39.56 11.97 -36.75
CA GLY A 263 -38.69 13.08 -36.44
C GLY A 263 -37.31 12.79 -37.01
N SER A 264 -36.86 13.62 -37.93
CA SER A 264 -35.43 13.88 -38.10
C SER A 264 -34.91 14.26 -36.71
N ALA A 265 -34.09 13.41 -36.10
CA ALA A 265 -33.56 13.64 -34.77
C ALA A 265 -32.92 15.04 -34.76
N ALA A 266 -33.46 15.92 -33.90
CA ALA A 266 -32.78 17.17 -33.62
C ALA A 266 -31.41 16.82 -33.04
N PRO A 267 -30.32 17.50 -33.46
CA PRO A 267 -29.00 17.21 -32.91
C PRO A 267 -29.03 17.30 -31.38
N ALA A 268 -28.39 16.34 -30.70
CA ALA A 268 -28.30 16.35 -29.23
C ALA A 268 -27.89 17.74 -28.72
N PRO A 269 -28.47 18.17 -27.58
CA PRO A 269 -28.14 19.47 -27.01
C PRO A 269 -26.65 19.52 -26.65
N ALA A 270 -26.02 20.68 -26.85
CA ALA A 270 -24.58 20.86 -26.59
C ALA A 270 -24.21 20.75 -25.10
N GLN A 271 -25.19 20.89 -24.21
CA GLN A 271 -25.07 20.73 -22.76
C GLN A 271 -26.34 20.09 -22.20
N GLY A 272 -26.20 19.34 -21.11
CA GLY A 272 -27.35 18.70 -20.47
C GLY A 272 -26.98 17.66 -19.43
N ASP A 273 -28.00 16.97 -18.94
CA ASP A 273 -27.85 15.83 -18.06
C ASP A 273 -27.57 14.55 -18.88
N ILE A 274 -26.79 13.64 -18.30
CA ILE A 274 -26.53 12.32 -18.87
C ILE A 274 -27.77 11.44 -18.65
N ALA A 275 -28.31 10.89 -19.73
CA ALA A 275 -29.49 10.01 -19.70
C ALA A 275 -29.12 8.58 -19.23
N ASP A 276 -28.00 8.06 -19.73
CA ASP A 276 -27.41 6.78 -19.32
C ASP A 276 -25.90 6.80 -19.62
N GLY A 277 -25.16 5.83 -19.08
CA GLY A 277 -23.78 5.63 -19.50
C GLY A 277 -23.12 4.42 -18.88
N ARG A 278 -21.93 4.15 -19.40
CA ARG A 278 -21.10 3.01 -19.07
C ARG A 278 -19.68 3.45 -18.79
N LEU A 279 -19.14 3.06 -17.65
CA LEU A 279 -17.72 3.19 -17.32
C LEU A 279 -17.09 1.80 -17.28
N THR A 280 -16.02 1.60 -18.04
CA THR A 280 -15.22 0.37 -18.03
C THR A 280 -13.82 0.68 -17.51
N TRP A 281 -13.41 -0.03 -16.47
CA TRP A 281 -12.11 0.17 -15.84
C TRP A 281 -11.64 -1.09 -15.11
N GLY A 282 -10.38 -1.46 -15.29
CA GLY A 282 -9.80 -2.65 -14.64
C GLY A 282 -9.15 -2.37 -13.28
N LEU A 283 -9.09 -1.11 -12.84
CA LEU A 283 -8.21 -0.66 -11.76
C LEU A 283 -6.73 -0.87 -12.11
N LYS A 284 -6.21 -2.09 -12.00
CA LYS A 284 -4.86 -2.46 -12.40
C LYS A 284 -4.78 -3.97 -12.63
N GLU A 285 -4.39 -4.38 -13.83
CA GLU A 285 -4.32 -5.81 -14.20
C GLU A 285 -3.48 -6.63 -13.21
N SER A 286 -2.27 -6.17 -12.89
CA SER A 286 -1.38 -6.87 -11.96
C SER A 286 -1.97 -6.98 -10.55
N PHE A 287 -2.78 -6.02 -10.12
CA PHE A 287 -3.48 -6.10 -8.83
C PHE A 287 -4.56 -7.16 -8.87
N ARG A 288 -5.40 -7.17 -9.92
CA ARG A 288 -6.43 -8.21 -10.08
C ARG A 288 -5.80 -9.60 -10.15
N ALA A 289 -4.69 -9.75 -10.88
CA ALA A 289 -3.95 -11.01 -10.98
C ALA A 289 -3.37 -11.46 -9.64
N TYR A 290 -2.83 -10.53 -8.85
CA TYR A 290 -2.37 -10.80 -7.49
C TYR A 290 -3.49 -11.30 -6.58
N VAL A 291 -4.67 -10.65 -6.61
CA VAL A 291 -5.81 -11.01 -5.75
C VAL A 291 -6.25 -12.44 -5.97
N VAL A 292 -6.44 -12.87 -7.23
CA VAL A 292 -6.87 -14.26 -7.53
C VAL A 292 -5.69 -15.25 -7.57
N GLY A 293 -4.46 -14.75 -7.49
CA GLY A 293 -3.24 -15.53 -7.63
C GLY A 293 -2.87 -16.34 -6.39
N PRO A 294 -1.77 -17.12 -6.46
CA PRO A 294 -1.37 -18.04 -5.40
C PRO A 294 -0.87 -17.34 -4.13
N ILE A 295 -0.57 -16.04 -4.19
CA ILE A 295 -0.10 -15.24 -3.06
C ILE A 295 -1.29 -14.82 -2.21
N ALA A 296 -2.20 -14.00 -2.75
CA ALA A 296 -3.36 -13.53 -1.99
C ALA A 296 -4.45 -14.60 -1.84
N LYS A 297 -4.52 -15.59 -2.73
CA LYS A 297 -5.51 -16.71 -2.72
C LYS A 297 -6.94 -16.20 -2.51
N GLY A 298 -7.23 -15.10 -3.17
CA GLY A 298 -8.38 -14.27 -2.93
C GLY A 298 -9.48 -14.45 -3.95
N ALA A 299 -10.44 -13.53 -3.90
CA ALA A 299 -11.56 -13.45 -4.83
C ALA A 299 -11.91 -11.98 -5.10
N ILE A 300 -12.46 -11.75 -6.30
CA ILE A 300 -13.02 -10.48 -6.70
C ILE A 300 -14.51 -10.70 -6.92
N THR A 301 -15.34 -9.85 -6.32
CA THR A 301 -16.80 -9.94 -6.45
C THR A 301 -17.36 -8.59 -6.82
N THR A 302 -18.25 -8.56 -7.80
CA THR A 302 -18.97 -7.35 -8.20
C THR A 302 -20.41 -7.38 -7.70
N SER A 303 -21.00 -6.21 -7.45
CA SER A 303 -22.41 -6.08 -7.06
C SER A 303 -22.97 -4.72 -7.47
N GLY A 304 -24.28 -4.52 -7.29
CA GLY A 304 -24.93 -3.23 -7.54
C GLY A 304 -24.95 -2.79 -9.01
N GLY A 305 -25.00 -3.74 -9.94
CA GLY A 305 -24.97 -3.49 -11.40
C GLY A 305 -23.59 -3.59 -12.03
N ALA A 306 -22.51 -3.60 -11.22
CA ALA A 306 -21.18 -3.85 -11.73
C ALA A 306 -21.01 -5.31 -12.18
N SER A 307 -20.31 -5.52 -13.29
CA SER A 307 -19.93 -6.82 -13.83
C SER A 307 -18.44 -6.88 -14.12
N GLN A 308 -17.86 -8.07 -14.13
CA GLN A 308 -16.46 -8.29 -14.50
C GLN A 308 -16.38 -9.08 -15.80
N ALA A 309 -15.53 -8.63 -16.74
CA ALA A 309 -15.24 -9.38 -17.95
C ALA A 309 -14.54 -10.72 -17.64
N ALA A 310 -14.72 -11.70 -18.53
CA ALA A 310 -14.12 -13.03 -18.39
C ALA A 310 -12.59 -12.98 -18.27
N GLY A 311 -11.99 -14.03 -17.70
CA GLY A 311 -10.54 -14.14 -17.57
C GLY A 311 -9.91 -13.10 -16.64
N ASN A 312 -10.61 -12.72 -15.57
CA ASN A 312 -10.19 -11.67 -14.64
C ASN A 312 -10.02 -10.30 -15.32
N GLY A 313 -10.91 -10.00 -16.27
CA GLY A 313 -10.88 -8.77 -17.08
C GLY A 313 -11.36 -7.53 -16.32
N ALA A 314 -11.53 -6.45 -17.08
CA ALA A 314 -11.97 -5.15 -16.55
C ALA A 314 -13.41 -5.19 -16.01
N PHE A 315 -13.73 -4.23 -15.14
CA PHE A 315 -15.07 -4.07 -14.60
C PHE A 315 -15.89 -3.12 -15.47
N THR A 316 -17.16 -3.44 -15.67
CA THR A 316 -18.15 -2.56 -16.29
C THR A 316 -19.13 -2.09 -15.23
N PHE A 317 -19.35 -0.77 -15.18
CA PHE A 317 -20.36 -0.10 -14.38
C PHE A 317 -21.33 0.60 -15.33
N THR A 318 -22.64 0.49 -15.05
CA THR A 318 -23.73 1.04 -15.87
C THR A 318 -24.50 2.13 -15.12
N ASP A 319 -25.55 2.65 -15.75
CA ASP A 319 -26.47 3.62 -15.17
C ASP A 319 -25.76 4.90 -14.75
N ALA A 320 -24.85 5.38 -15.61
CA ALA A 320 -24.13 6.62 -15.35
C ALA A 320 -25.11 7.80 -15.35
N THR A 321 -24.96 8.68 -14.37
CA THR A 321 -25.70 9.94 -14.28
C THR A 321 -24.74 11.10 -14.04
N GLY A 322 -25.17 12.31 -14.38
CA GLY A 322 -24.37 13.51 -14.23
C GLY A 322 -24.66 14.49 -15.34
N ALA A 323 -23.68 15.29 -15.74
CA ALA A 323 -23.87 16.37 -16.70
C ALA A 323 -22.68 16.50 -17.65
N TYR A 324 -22.95 17.08 -18.82
CA TYR A 324 -21.95 17.38 -19.83
C TYR A 324 -22.18 18.78 -20.41
N ASP A 325 -21.09 19.37 -20.89
CA ASP A 325 -21.08 20.58 -21.70
C ASP A 325 -19.97 20.44 -22.74
N THR A 326 -20.37 20.23 -24.00
CA THR A 326 -19.44 20.02 -25.12
C THR A 326 -18.72 21.29 -25.53
N GLU A 327 -19.30 22.47 -25.31
CA GLU A 327 -18.68 23.76 -25.62
C GLU A 327 -17.63 24.12 -24.57
N ALA A 328 -17.93 23.90 -23.29
CA ALA A 328 -16.96 24.07 -22.19
C ALA A 328 -15.95 22.91 -22.09
N GLY A 329 -16.18 21.81 -22.81
CA GLY A 329 -15.36 20.59 -22.75
C GLY A 329 -15.38 19.94 -21.36
N THR A 330 -16.52 20.00 -20.66
CA THR A 330 -16.68 19.43 -19.31
C THR A 330 -17.63 18.24 -19.30
N LEU A 331 -17.28 17.22 -18.50
CA LEU A 331 -18.10 16.03 -18.33
C LEU A 331 -17.94 15.51 -16.91
N THR A 332 -19.05 15.23 -16.26
CA THR A 332 -19.09 14.58 -14.95
C THR A 332 -20.06 13.41 -15.01
N ALA A 333 -19.57 12.19 -14.76
CA ALA A 333 -20.36 10.97 -14.78
C ALA A 333 -20.10 10.16 -13.51
N ALA A 334 -21.15 9.89 -12.73
CA ALA A 334 -21.15 8.99 -11.58
C ALA A 334 -21.88 7.70 -11.94
N VAL A 335 -21.28 6.56 -11.62
CA VAL A 335 -21.84 5.23 -11.92
C VAL A 335 -22.21 4.49 -10.65
N LYS A 336 -23.20 3.60 -10.77
CA LYS A 336 -23.55 2.66 -9.71
C LYS A 336 -22.65 1.42 -9.77
N GLY A 337 -22.67 0.66 -8.69
CA GLY A 337 -21.97 -0.61 -8.58
C GLY A 337 -20.81 -0.60 -7.60
N SER A 338 -20.34 -1.80 -7.32
CA SER A 338 -19.33 -2.08 -6.32
C SER A 338 -18.42 -3.20 -6.80
N VAL A 339 -17.13 -3.08 -6.49
CA VAL A 339 -16.15 -4.15 -6.66
C VAL A 339 -15.45 -4.36 -5.33
N ASN A 340 -15.51 -5.59 -4.81
CA ASN A 340 -14.82 -6.01 -3.61
C ASN A 340 -13.67 -6.97 -3.97
N PHE A 341 -12.51 -6.73 -3.39
CA PHE A 341 -11.30 -7.52 -3.52
C PHE A 341 -10.98 -8.10 -2.14
N LYS A 342 -11.00 -9.42 -2.03
CA LYS A 342 -10.63 -10.14 -0.81
C LYS A 342 -9.42 -11.01 -1.06
N GLY A 343 -8.51 -11.10 -0.09
CA GLY A 343 -7.33 -11.96 -0.13
C GLY A 343 -6.73 -12.12 1.26
N HIS A 344 -5.72 -12.99 1.38
CA HIS A 344 -5.02 -13.23 2.65
C HIS A 344 -5.96 -13.69 3.76
N LYS A 345 -6.80 -14.69 3.45
CA LYS A 345 -7.79 -15.19 4.41
C LYS A 345 -7.08 -15.83 5.61
N GLY A 346 -7.47 -15.43 6.81
CA GLY A 346 -6.84 -15.83 8.07
C GLY A 346 -5.82 -14.83 8.60
N GLU A 347 -5.40 -13.86 7.77
CA GLU A 347 -4.36 -12.88 8.13
C GLU A 347 -4.92 -11.53 8.57
N GLY A 348 -6.26 -11.36 8.52
CA GLY A 348 -6.94 -10.16 8.99
C GLY A 348 -7.40 -10.27 10.46
N GLU A 349 -7.96 -9.18 10.97
CA GLU A 349 -8.50 -9.11 12.33
C GLU A 349 -9.47 -10.27 12.61
N ASN A 350 -9.31 -10.94 13.75
CA ASN A 350 -10.10 -12.10 14.16
C ASN A 350 -10.09 -13.28 13.14
N GLY A 351 -8.99 -13.47 12.41
CA GLY A 351 -8.88 -14.49 11.37
C GLY A 351 -9.62 -14.12 10.08
N GLY A 352 -9.92 -12.83 9.90
CA GLY A 352 -10.53 -12.25 8.70
C GLY A 352 -9.58 -12.21 7.50
N TYR A 353 -9.82 -11.29 6.57
CA TYR A 353 -9.00 -11.13 5.38
C TYR A 353 -7.94 -10.04 5.58
N GLY A 354 -6.67 -10.33 5.28
CA GLY A 354 -5.59 -9.32 5.27
C GLY A 354 -5.71 -8.32 4.11
N LEU A 355 -6.49 -8.67 3.07
CA LEU A 355 -6.97 -7.77 2.05
C LEU A 355 -8.50 -7.81 2.02
N ASP A 356 -9.15 -6.70 2.31
CA ASP A 356 -10.59 -6.49 2.07
C ASP A 356 -10.78 -5.05 1.59
N LEU A 357 -10.83 -4.85 0.28
CA LEU A 357 -10.93 -3.55 -0.36
C LEU A 357 -12.21 -3.48 -1.19
N THR A 358 -13.05 -2.49 -0.96
CA THR A 358 -14.26 -2.24 -1.74
C THR A 358 -14.22 -0.84 -2.36
N LEU A 359 -14.48 -0.77 -3.65
CA LEU A 359 -14.67 0.49 -4.39
C LEU A 359 -16.15 0.65 -4.74
N THR A 360 -16.73 1.81 -4.39
CA THR A 360 -18.12 2.17 -4.71
C THR A 360 -18.21 3.63 -5.14
N HIS A 361 -19.36 4.03 -5.70
CA HIS A 361 -19.63 5.42 -6.10
C HIS A 361 -18.52 6.01 -7.00
N LEU A 362 -18.11 5.27 -8.03
CA LEU A 362 -17.10 5.78 -8.96
C LEU A 362 -17.66 7.01 -9.68
N LYS A 363 -16.85 8.06 -9.77
CA LYS A 363 -17.19 9.30 -10.48
C LYS A 363 -16.00 9.81 -11.29
N ALA A 364 -16.19 9.93 -12.59
CA ALA A 364 -15.25 10.59 -13.49
C ALA A 364 -15.66 12.05 -13.66
N ALA A 365 -14.71 12.98 -13.53
CA ALA A 365 -14.89 14.39 -13.82
C ALA A 365 -13.75 14.86 -14.73
N LEU A 366 -14.08 15.45 -15.87
CA LEU A 366 -13.14 15.92 -16.89
C LEU A 366 -13.47 17.36 -17.29
N SER A 367 -12.43 18.14 -17.56
CA SER A 367 -12.47 19.47 -18.15
C SER A 367 -11.28 19.64 -19.10
N GLY A 368 -11.53 19.95 -20.37
CA GLY A 368 -10.47 20.07 -21.37
C GLY A 368 -9.61 18.81 -21.52
N GLY A 369 -10.24 17.63 -21.36
CA GLY A 369 -9.57 16.31 -21.46
C GLY A 369 -8.65 15.95 -20.31
N SER A 370 -8.70 16.65 -19.18
CA SER A 370 -7.99 16.29 -17.94
C SER A 370 -8.94 16.31 -16.76
N GLY A 371 -8.66 15.54 -15.72
CA GLY A 371 -9.52 15.54 -14.54
C GLY A 371 -9.23 14.40 -13.59
N THR A 372 -10.26 13.86 -12.94
CA THR A 372 -10.08 12.88 -11.86
C THR A 372 -11.11 11.76 -11.89
N LEU A 373 -10.70 10.60 -11.36
CA LEU A 373 -11.58 9.50 -11.00
C LEU A 373 -11.62 9.42 -9.47
N THR A 374 -12.81 9.56 -8.89
CA THR A 374 -13.03 9.43 -7.46
C THR A 374 -13.85 8.18 -7.14
N ALA A 375 -13.72 7.67 -5.91
CA ALA A 375 -14.55 6.60 -5.38
C ALA A 375 -14.66 6.69 -3.85
N ASP A 376 -15.71 6.08 -3.30
CA ASP A 376 -15.72 5.69 -1.90
C ASP A 376 -14.91 4.40 -1.75
N VAL A 377 -13.93 4.42 -0.85
CA VAL A 377 -13.01 3.31 -0.60
C VAL A 377 -13.26 2.76 0.80
N THR A 378 -13.69 1.51 0.88
CA THR A 378 -13.72 0.76 2.14
C THR A 378 -12.53 -0.18 2.17
N SER A 379 -11.60 0.01 3.11
CA SER A 379 -10.45 -0.87 3.31
C SER A 379 -10.48 -1.44 4.73
N LEU A 380 -10.48 -2.77 4.85
CA LEU A 380 -10.54 -3.49 6.13
C LEU A 380 -11.66 -2.96 7.06
N GLY A 381 -12.84 -2.71 6.48
CA GLY A 381 -14.02 -2.20 7.21
C GLY A 381 -14.06 -0.69 7.45
N VAL A 382 -13.00 0.06 7.12
CA VAL A 382 -12.95 1.52 7.26
C VAL A 382 -13.24 2.19 5.93
N THR A 383 -14.28 3.03 5.89
CA THR A 383 -14.69 3.76 4.68
C THR A 383 -14.15 5.18 4.67
N THR A 384 -13.45 5.55 3.59
CA THR A 384 -13.12 6.93 3.24
C THR A 384 -13.90 7.32 2.00
N LYS A 385 -14.65 8.42 2.07
CA LYS A 385 -15.51 8.85 0.97
C LYS A 385 -14.80 9.75 -0.03
N ALA A 386 -15.23 9.71 -1.28
CA ALA A 386 -14.78 10.60 -2.37
C ALA A 386 -13.24 10.72 -2.48
N VAL A 387 -12.54 9.60 -2.32
CA VAL A 387 -11.08 9.55 -2.51
C VAL A 387 -10.78 9.81 -3.98
N VAL A 388 -9.92 10.77 -4.26
CA VAL A 388 -9.38 10.99 -5.60
C VAL A 388 -8.41 9.86 -5.91
N LEU A 389 -8.86 8.81 -6.58
CA LEU A 389 -8.06 7.62 -6.85
C LEU A 389 -7.02 7.89 -7.93
N ALA A 390 -7.42 8.51 -9.03
CA ALA A 390 -6.57 8.72 -10.19
C ALA A 390 -6.76 10.09 -10.83
N ASP A 391 -5.65 10.64 -11.33
CA ASP A 391 -5.66 11.71 -12.33
C ASP A 391 -5.97 11.10 -13.69
N LEU A 392 -6.89 11.72 -14.43
CA LEU A 392 -7.33 11.29 -15.74
C LEU A 392 -6.77 12.20 -16.83
N LYS A 393 -6.32 11.60 -17.92
CA LYS A 393 -5.93 12.32 -19.14
C LYS A 393 -6.52 11.62 -20.37
N ALA A 394 -7.50 12.27 -20.99
CA ALA A 394 -8.09 11.81 -22.24
C ALA A 394 -7.13 12.09 -23.41
N PRO A 395 -7.17 11.26 -24.48
CA PRO A 395 -6.39 11.50 -25.70
C PRO A 395 -6.73 12.81 -26.39
N SER A 396 -8.00 13.23 -26.33
CA SER A 396 -8.49 14.53 -26.80
C SER A 396 -9.17 15.30 -25.67
N GLY A 397 -9.13 16.63 -25.74
CA GLY A 397 -9.90 17.51 -24.88
C GLY A 397 -11.34 17.72 -25.33
N ASP A 398 -11.62 17.42 -26.60
CA ASP A 398 -12.91 17.69 -27.22
C ASP A 398 -13.92 16.60 -26.86
N LEU A 399 -15.09 17.03 -26.39
CA LEU A 399 -16.22 16.15 -26.17
C LEU A 399 -17.09 16.17 -27.43
N THR A 400 -16.93 15.16 -28.28
CA THR A 400 -17.71 15.04 -29.51
C THR A 400 -18.85 14.05 -29.31
N ALA A 401 -20.08 14.51 -29.47
CA ALA A 401 -21.25 13.66 -29.57
C ALA A 401 -21.35 13.05 -30.98
N LYS A 402 -21.57 11.75 -31.06
CA LYS A 402 -21.94 11.04 -32.29
C LYS A 402 -23.11 10.12 -31.96
N ASP A 403 -24.18 10.22 -32.75
CA ASP A 403 -25.41 9.45 -32.54
C ASP A 403 -25.91 9.57 -31.09
N ASP A 404 -25.92 10.81 -30.57
CA ASP A 404 -26.31 11.16 -29.20
C ASP A 404 -25.48 10.49 -28.08
N VAL A 405 -24.24 10.06 -28.40
CA VAL A 405 -23.30 9.47 -27.44
C VAL A 405 -21.95 10.19 -27.46
N ILE A 406 -21.45 10.55 -26.28
CA ILE A 406 -20.04 10.94 -26.09
C ILE A 406 -19.27 9.70 -25.67
N THR A 407 -18.20 9.36 -26.39
CA THR A 407 -17.31 8.24 -26.05
C THR A 407 -15.89 8.73 -25.83
N LEU A 408 -15.33 8.37 -24.69
CA LEU A 408 -13.95 8.62 -24.27
C LEU A 408 -13.26 7.29 -24.07
N ASP A 409 -12.49 6.86 -25.07
CA ASP A 409 -11.72 5.62 -25.00
C ASP A 409 -10.31 5.86 -24.48
N LYS A 410 -9.79 4.87 -23.76
CA LYS A 410 -8.39 4.82 -23.33
C LYS A 410 -7.92 6.08 -22.60
N VAL A 411 -8.78 6.65 -21.75
CA VAL A 411 -8.41 7.75 -20.86
C VAL A 411 -7.34 7.23 -19.89
N ALA A 412 -6.14 7.78 -19.98
CA ALA A 412 -5.03 7.38 -19.12
C ALA A 412 -5.38 7.71 -17.67
N ALA A 413 -5.17 6.74 -16.77
CA ALA A 413 -5.40 6.89 -15.34
C ALA A 413 -4.08 6.75 -14.60
N THR A 414 -3.73 7.76 -13.82
CA THR A 414 -2.48 7.80 -13.04
C THR A 414 -2.82 7.90 -11.56
N LEU A 415 -2.30 6.97 -10.76
CA LEU A 415 -2.62 6.90 -9.34
C LEU A 415 -2.17 8.18 -8.61
N THR A 416 -3.07 8.79 -7.84
CA THR A 416 -2.73 9.95 -7.02
C THR A 416 -2.07 9.53 -5.71
N GLU A 417 -1.65 10.50 -4.90
CA GLU A 417 -1.19 10.24 -3.53
C GLU A 417 -2.31 9.69 -2.62
N ALA A 418 -3.53 10.22 -2.75
CA ALA A 418 -4.68 9.74 -2.00
C ALA A 418 -5.07 8.31 -2.43
N GLY A 419 -5.01 8.03 -3.74
CA GLY A 419 -5.16 6.68 -4.29
C GLY A 419 -4.08 5.73 -3.76
N ALA A 420 -2.81 6.13 -3.79
CA ALA A 420 -1.70 5.35 -3.24
C ALA A 420 -1.95 4.97 -1.77
N LYS A 421 -2.41 5.92 -0.95
CA LYS A 421 -2.81 5.65 0.44
C LYS A 421 -3.96 4.66 0.52
N ALA A 422 -5.00 4.78 -0.32
CA ALA A 422 -6.10 3.81 -0.38
C ALA A 422 -5.64 2.37 -0.68
N PHE A 423 -4.54 2.20 -1.43
CA PHE A 423 -3.86 0.93 -1.67
C PHE A 423 -2.70 0.67 -0.69
N SER A 424 -2.79 1.16 0.55
CA SER A 424 -1.83 0.94 1.63
C SER A 424 -0.38 1.33 1.30
N GLY A 425 -0.16 2.19 0.31
CA GLY A 425 1.17 2.62 -0.14
C GLY A 425 1.93 1.58 -0.98
N PHE A 426 1.31 0.46 -1.37
CA PHE A 426 1.96 -0.54 -2.24
C PHE A 426 2.32 -0.01 -3.62
N TYR A 427 1.60 1.00 -4.08
CA TYR A 427 1.85 1.69 -5.34
C TYR A 427 2.19 3.15 -5.06
N ALA A 428 3.25 3.65 -5.69
CA ALA A 428 3.63 5.05 -5.59
C ALA A 428 2.64 5.95 -6.34
N LYS A 429 2.51 7.21 -5.92
CA LYS A 429 1.92 8.27 -6.74
C LYS A 429 2.57 8.25 -8.13
N GLY A 430 1.78 8.45 -9.18
CA GLY A 430 2.28 8.40 -10.55
C GLY A 430 2.24 7.00 -11.16
N THR A 431 1.89 5.96 -10.39
CA THR A 431 1.75 4.61 -10.94
C THR A 431 0.66 4.58 -12.00
N ALA A 432 1.00 4.07 -13.19
CA ALA A 432 0.03 3.83 -14.23
C ALA A 432 -0.99 2.75 -13.82
N LEU A 433 -2.25 3.11 -13.93
CA LEU A 433 -3.40 2.24 -13.75
C LEU A 433 -3.94 1.80 -15.11
N ASP A 434 -4.87 0.85 -15.11
CA ASP A 434 -5.55 0.47 -16.34
C ASP A 434 -6.31 1.70 -16.87
N PRO A 435 -6.35 1.94 -18.19
CA PRO A 435 -7.06 3.08 -18.74
C PRO A 435 -8.57 2.95 -18.52
N VAL A 436 -9.24 4.10 -18.39
CA VAL A 436 -10.69 4.19 -18.25
C VAL A 436 -11.30 4.37 -19.63
N SER A 437 -12.42 3.71 -19.91
CA SER A 437 -13.27 4.02 -21.06
C SER A 437 -14.66 4.39 -20.57
N LEU A 438 -15.22 5.48 -21.11
CA LEU A 438 -16.50 6.04 -20.68
C LEU A 438 -17.35 6.36 -21.91
N SER A 439 -18.58 5.88 -21.93
CA SER A 439 -19.59 6.25 -22.92
C SER A 439 -20.82 6.78 -22.20
N VAL A 440 -21.33 7.94 -22.62
CA VAL A 440 -22.53 8.56 -22.01
C VAL A 440 -23.52 8.92 -23.11
N ALA A 441 -24.77 8.52 -22.90
CA ALA A 441 -25.91 8.86 -23.73
C ALA A 441 -26.45 10.23 -23.33
N LEU A 442 -26.69 11.08 -24.32
CA LEU A 442 -27.17 12.45 -24.15
C LEU A 442 -28.70 12.54 -24.27
N ALA A 443 -29.33 11.48 -24.76
CA ALA A 443 -30.77 11.34 -24.90
C ALA A 443 -31.21 9.92 -24.56
N ASP A 444 -32.46 9.78 -24.11
CA ASP A 444 -33.07 8.48 -23.81
C ASP A 444 -33.09 7.60 -25.06
N GLY A 445 -32.65 6.34 -24.92
CA GLY A 445 -32.67 5.35 -25.99
C GLY A 445 -31.49 5.41 -26.98
N ALA A 446 -30.47 6.25 -26.73
CA ALA A 446 -29.23 6.21 -27.50
C ALA A 446 -28.45 4.90 -27.25
N ASP A 447 -27.91 4.30 -28.31
CA ASP A 447 -27.21 3.02 -28.24
C ASP A 447 -25.77 3.17 -27.74
N LEU A 448 -25.51 2.73 -26.50
CA LEU A 448 -24.16 2.69 -25.95
C LEU A 448 -23.33 1.55 -26.54
N PRO A 449 -22.05 1.78 -26.89
CA PRO A 449 -21.20 0.73 -27.45
C PRO A 449 -21.00 -0.44 -26.46
N SER A 450 -21.11 -1.66 -26.99
CA SER A 450 -20.80 -2.89 -26.25
C SER A 450 -19.29 -3.01 -26.07
N GLY A 451 -18.80 -2.97 -24.82
CA GLY A 451 -17.40 -2.86 -24.43
C GLY A 451 -16.48 -4.06 -24.75
N ASP A 452 -16.80 -4.92 -25.72
CA ASP A 452 -16.02 -6.13 -26.05
C ASP A 452 -15.11 -6.02 -27.27
N ARG A 453 -14.88 -4.82 -27.82
CA ARG A 453 -13.95 -4.68 -28.96
C ARG A 453 -12.50 -4.55 -28.51
N THR A 454 -11.90 -5.70 -28.20
CA THR A 454 -10.48 -5.91 -28.58
C THR A 454 -10.41 -5.91 -30.11
N SER A 455 -9.50 -5.12 -30.66
CA SER A 455 -9.32 -4.92 -32.09
C SER A 455 -8.95 -6.23 -32.80
N GLY A 456 -9.89 -6.80 -33.55
CA GLY A 456 -9.66 -7.76 -34.62
C GLY A 456 -9.90 -7.09 -35.97
N THR A 457 -8.85 -6.98 -36.77
CA THR A 457 -8.89 -6.41 -38.12
C THR A 457 -9.70 -7.30 -39.06
N GLY A 458 -10.68 -6.72 -39.76
CA GLY A 458 -11.17 -7.18 -41.06
C GLY A 458 -12.32 -8.19 -41.06
N GLY A 459 -13.50 -7.75 -41.49
CA GLY A 459 -14.62 -8.63 -41.82
C GLY A 459 -15.91 -7.87 -42.12
N THR A 460 -16.02 -7.32 -43.33
CA THR A 460 -17.28 -6.85 -43.89
C THR A 460 -18.24 -8.03 -44.09
N GLY A 461 -19.47 -7.97 -43.57
CA GLY A 461 -20.49 -8.98 -43.83
C GLY A 461 -21.80 -8.68 -43.12
N SER A 462 -22.86 -8.54 -43.91
CA SER A 462 -24.16 -7.97 -43.58
C SER A 462 -25.16 -8.99 -43.01
N ALA A 463 -26.17 -8.45 -42.33
CA ALA A 463 -27.58 -8.88 -42.24
C ALA A 463 -27.97 -10.20 -41.56
N GLY A 464 -28.75 -10.05 -40.47
CA GLY A 464 -30.14 -10.51 -40.39
C GLY A 464 -30.41 -12.00 -40.15
N GLY A 465 -31.16 -12.31 -39.08
CA GLY A 465 -31.83 -13.61 -38.95
C GLY A 465 -32.30 -13.94 -37.54
N SER A 466 -33.53 -13.59 -37.24
CA SER A 466 -34.33 -14.18 -36.16
C SER A 466 -34.60 -15.67 -36.46
N GLY A 467 -34.59 -16.53 -35.42
CA GLY A 467 -34.96 -17.93 -35.58
C GLY A 467 -34.82 -18.77 -34.32
N SER A 468 -35.89 -19.48 -33.98
CA SER A 468 -36.18 -20.15 -32.72
C SER A 468 -35.52 -21.54 -32.55
N ALA A 469 -35.61 -22.01 -31.29
CA ALA A 469 -35.42 -23.34 -30.71
C ALA A 469 -35.31 -24.59 -31.62
N GLY A 470 -34.50 -25.55 -31.17
CA GLY A 470 -34.54 -26.95 -31.59
C GLY A 470 -33.50 -27.82 -30.86
N ALA A 471 -33.98 -28.86 -30.20
CA ALA A 471 -33.22 -29.79 -29.36
C ALA A 471 -32.61 -30.98 -30.13
N SER A 472 -31.64 -31.62 -29.46
CA SER A 472 -31.34 -33.07 -29.38
C SER A 472 -30.91 -33.90 -30.61
N ASP A 473 -30.11 -34.91 -30.26
CA ASP A 473 -29.57 -36.06 -31.01
C ASP A 473 -28.42 -35.75 -31.98
N GLY A 474 -27.26 -36.42 -31.92
CA GLY A 474 -26.97 -37.77 -31.46
C GLY A 474 -26.53 -38.58 -32.67
N THR A 475 -25.22 -38.87 -32.79
CA THR A 475 -24.68 -40.01 -33.55
C THR A 475 -23.18 -40.12 -33.27
N GLY A 476 -22.79 -41.21 -32.63
CA GLY A 476 -21.41 -41.70 -32.61
C GLY A 476 -21.15 -42.65 -33.78
N SER A 477 -19.86 -42.90 -34.03
CA SER A 477 -19.20 -44.13 -34.51
C SER A 477 -17.79 -43.71 -34.95
N ASP A 478 -16.74 -43.97 -34.17
CA ASP A 478 -15.93 -45.20 -34.12
C ASP A 478 -15.07 -45.49 -35.36
N ALA A 479 -13.76 -45.63 -35.10
CA ALA A 479 -12.72 -46.47 -35.75
C ALA A 479 -11.37 -45.74 -35.60
N GLY A 480 -10.55 -46.04 -34.59
CA GLY A 480 -9.60 -47.17 -34.54
C GLY A 480 -8.18 -46.56 -34.58
N GLY A 481 -7.17 -46.96 -33.81
CA GLY A 481 -6.93 -48.16 -33.05
C GLY A 481 -5.44 -48.53 -33.21
N ALA A 482 -4.69 -48.40 -32.11
CA ALA A 482 -3.44 -49.08 -31.74
C ALA A 482 -2.15 -48.88 -32.56
N GLY A 483 -1.06 -48.64 -31.82
CA GLY A 483 0.32 -48.56 -32.31
C GLY A 483 1.00 -49.92 -32.47
N SER A 484 2.28 -49.90 -32.83
CA SER A 484 3.39 -50.49 -32.06
C SER A 484 4.67 -50.56 -32.89
N THR A 485 5.77 -50.15 -32.24
CA THR A 485 7.16 -50.64 -32.36
C THR A 485 7.85 -50.64 -33.73
N THR A 486 8.94 -49.87 -33.82
CA THR A 486 10.30 -50.43 -33.89
C THR A 486 11.26 -49.49 -33.16
#